data_AF-A0A3L6QFI6-F1
#
_entry.id   AF-A0A3L6QFI6-F1
#
_cell.length_a   1.000
_cell.length_b   1.000
_cell.length_c   1.000
_cell.angle_alpha   90.00
_cell.angle_beta   90.00
_cell.angle_gamma   90.00
#
_symmetry.space_group_name_H-M   'P 1'
#
loop_
_entity.id
_entity.type
_entity.pdbx_description
1 polymer ?
#
loop_
_entity_poly.entity_id
_entity_poly.type
_entity_poly.pdbx_seq_one_letter_code
_entity_poly.pdbx_strand_id
1 'polypeptide(L)'
;MGNIFVKKPKITDVDRAILTLKTQRRKLAQFQQQLEKVIEAEKEAARQLVQQKKRDRALIALKKKKAQEELLKQVDTWQMNVEQQLADIELASKQKAVFESLKAGNAALKSIQNEINIDDVQKLMDDTAEAKAYQDEINAVLGEQLSAEDEEAVMAEFENLEAQLAVESLPDAPVTEVRPEEKMKAPADTEAASEDIDEVIELPDVPTKVPERPEAPEKTKEVLKF
;
A
#
# COMPACT_ATOMS: atom_id res chain seq x y z
N MET A 1 -26.82 31.69 33.25
CA MET A 1 -25.37 31.97 33.22
C MET A 1 -24.76 31.17 32.09
N GLY A 2 -24.24 31.83 31.05
CA GLY A 2 -23.74 31.19 29.84
C GLY A 2 -22.25 30.91 29.93
N ASN A 3 -21.86 29.63 29.98
CA ASN A 3 -20.48 29.21 29.76
C ASN A 3 -20.27 28.98 28.26
N ILE A 4 -19.84 30.02 27.56
CA ILE A 4 -19.35 29.93 26.18
C ILE A 4 -17.83 30.15 26.25
N PHE A 5 -17.11 29.21 26.87
CA PHE A 5 -15.65 29.17 26.76
C PHE A 5 -15.28 28.24 25.62
N VAL A 6 -15.51 28.70 24.39
CA VAL A 6 -15.01 28.04 23.19
C VAL A 6 -13.49 28.19 23.22
N LYS A 7 -12.77 27.10 23.53
CA LYS A 7 -11.31 27.04 23.41
C LYS A 7 -10.96 27.46 21.98
N LYS A 8 -10.31 28.61 21.81
CA LYS A 8 -9.89 29.10 20.50
C LYS A 8 -8.99 28.04 19.86
N PRO A 9 -9.21 27.67 18.59
CA PRO A 9 -8.36 26.69 17.91
C PRO A 9 -6.92 27.19 17.92
N LYS A 10 -5.98 26.29 18.24
CA LYS A 10 -4.54 26.61 18.24
C LYS A 10 -4.11 26.77 16.79
N ILE A 11 -3.63 27.97 16.45
CA ILE A 11 -3.11 28.28 15.11
C ILE A 11 -1.85 27.42 14.89
N THR A 12 -1.89 26.57 13.87
CA THR A 12 -0.75 25.73 13.49
C THR A 12 0.22 26.51 12.59
N ASP A 13 1.45 26.03 12.46
CA ASP A 13 2.42 26.65 11.54
C ASP A 13 1.97 26.54 10.07
N VAL A 14 1.20 25.50 9.74
CA VAL A 14 0.55 25.33 8.43
C VAL A 14 -0.46 26.45 8.18
N ASP A 15 -1.29 26.81 9.17
CA ASP A 15 -2.25 27.91 9.05
C ASP A 15 -1.56 29.26 8.80
N ARG A 16 -0.42 29.49 9.47
CA ARG A 16 0.40 30.70 9.27
C ARG A 16 1.00 30.73 7.87
N ALA A 17 1.49 29.60 7.37
CA ALA A 17 2.03 29.48 6.01
C ALA A 17 0.95 29.76 4.96
N ILE A 18 -0.24 29.16 5.10
CA ILE A 18 -1.40 29.40 4.22
C ILE A 18 -1.78 30.88 4.22
N LEU A 19 -1.85 31.51 5.40
CA LEU A 19 -2.16 32.95 5.50
C LEU A 19 -1.11 33.81 4.79
N THR A 20 0.17 33.47 4.93
CA THR A 20 1.28 34.17 4.29
C THR A 20 1.20 34.06 2.77
N LEU A 21 0.99 32.85 2.24
CA LEU A 21 0.81 32.61 0.80
C LEU A 21 -0.41 33.35 0.24
N LYS A 22 -1.56 33.31 0.94
CA LYS A 22 -2.76 34.07 0.55
C LYS A 22 -2.51 35.58 0.53
N THR A 23 -1.74 36.09 1.48
CA THR A 23 -1.34 37.50 1.54
C THR A 23 -0.43 37.86 0.37
N GLN A 24 0.54 37.00 0.05
CA GLN A 24 1.43 37.18 -1.10
C GLN A 24 0.65 37.17 -2.41
N ARG A 25 -0.29 36.23 -2.60
CA ARG A 25 -1.18 36.21 -3.77
C ARG A 25 -1.93 37.52 -3.95
N ARG A 26 -2.51 38.07 -2.87
CA ARG A 26 -3.20 39.36 -2.92
C ARG A 26 -2.25 40.50 -3.31
N LYS A 27 -1.04 40.53 -2.75
CA LYS A 27 -0.03 41.55 -3.10
C LYS A 27 0.40 41.44 -4.56
N LEU A 28 0.60 40.22 -5.07
CA LEU A 28 0.92 39.97 -6.48
C LEU A 28 -0.22 40.41 -7.40
N ALA A 29 -1.48 40.18 -7.03
CA ALA A 29 -2.64 40.65 -7.79
C ALA A 29 -2.74 42.19 -7.82
N GLN A 30 -2.47 42.84 -6.69
CA GLN A 30 -2.40 44.31 -6.63
C GLN A 30 -1.26 44.85 -7.50
N PHE A 31 -0.10 44.20 -7.46
CA PHE A 31 1.05 44.59 -8.27
C PHE A 31 0.79 44.40 -9.76
N GLN A 32 0.15 43.30 -10.17
CA GLN A 32 -0.30 43.05 -11.53
C GLN A 32 -1.20 44.18 -12.05
N GLN A 33 -2.24 44.55 -11.28
CA GLN A 33 -3.14 45.67 -11.65
C GLN A 33 -2.42 47.01 -11.75
N GLN A 34 -1.41 47.26 -10.90
CA GLN A 34 -0.59 48.46 -11.00
C GLN A 34 0.24 48.42 -12.28
N LEU A 35 0.85 47.28 -12.61
CA LEU A 35 1.67 47.11 -13.80
C LEU A 35 0.85 47.31 -15.09
N GLU A 36 -0.36 46.75 -15.15
CA GLU A 36 -1.28 46.94 -16.27
C GLU A 36 -1.61 48.41 -16.51
N LYS A 37 -1.85 49.18 -15.45
CA LYS A 37 -2.08 50.64 -15.56
C LYS A 37 -0.87 51.37 -16.10
N VAL A 38 0.34 50.99 -15.68
CA VAL A 38 1.58 51.60 -16.19
C VAL A 38 1.77 51.24 -17.66
N ILE A 39 1.52 50.00 -18.06
CA ILE A 39 1.60 49.54 -19.46
C ILE A 39 0.64 50.33 -20.35
N GLU A 40 -0.61 50.54 -19.92
CA GLU A 40 -1.57 51.33 -20.71
C GLU A 40 -1.15 52.80 -20.79
N ALA A 41 -0.64 53.39 -19.69
CA ALA A 41 -0.12 54.75 -19.71
C ALA A 41 1.09 54.92 -20.65
N GLU A 42 2.01 53.95 -20.68
CA GLU A 42 3.16 53.97 -21.60
C GLU A 42 2.75 53.77 -23.06
N LYS A 43 1.71 52.96 -23.30
CA LYS A 43 1.10 52.77 -24.62
C LYS A 43 0.44 54.05 -25.12
N GLU A 44 -0.30 54.76 -24.27
CA GLU A 44 -0.86 56.07 -24.60
C GLU A 44 0.22 57.12 -24.85
N ALA A 45 1.25 57.17 -23.99
CA ALA A 45 2.40 58.06 -24.17
C ALA A 45 3.13 57.78 -25.51
N ALA A 46 3.33 56.50 -25.84
CA ALA A 46 3.89 56.11 -27.13
C ALA A 46 3.03 56.57 -28.31
N ARG A 47 1.70 56.40 -28.23
CA ARG A 47 0.75 56.88 -29.27
C ARG A 47 0.86 58.39 -29.47
N GLN A 48 0.90 59.17 -28.39
CA GLN A 48 1.03 60.63 -28.47
C GLN A 48 2.39 61.05 -29.08
N LEU A 49 3.48 60.39 -28.70
CA LEU A 49 4.82 60.69 -29.25
C LEU A 49 4.93 60.37 -30.74
N VAL A 50 4.25 59.32 -31.22
CA VAL A 50 4.13 59.00 -32.64
C VAL A 50 3.36 60.08 -33.40
N GLN A 51 2.23 60.56 -32.85
CA GLN A 51 1.46 61.67 -33.43
C GLN A 51 2.28 62.96 -33.52
N GLN A 52 3.10 63.24 -32.51
CA GLN A 52 4.03 64.38 -32.49
C GLN A 52 5.28 64.20 -33.36
N LYS A 53 5.38 63.10 -34.13
CA LYS A 53 6.54 62.74 -34.98
C LYS A 53 7.88 62.61 -34.24
N LYS A 54 7.86 62.42 -32.91
CA LYS A 54 9.06 62.27 -32.06
C LYS A 54 9.49 60.81 -31.98
N ARG A 55 10.07 60.29 -33.07
CA ARG A 55 10.40 58.86 -33.23
C ARG A 55 11.29 58.29 -32.13
N ASP A 56 12.40 58.94 -31.80
CA ASP A 56 13.36 58.38 -30.82
C ASP A 56 12.74 58.23 -29.42
N ARG A 57 11.90 59.20 -29.02
CA ARG A 57 11.19 59.14 -27.74
C ARG A 57 10.10 58.07 -27.73
N ALA A 58 9.38 57.91 -28.84
CA ALA A 58 8.38 56.85 -28.99
C ALA A 58 9.01 55.45 -28.87
N LEU A 59 10.19 55.25 -29.47
CA LEU A 59 10.93 53.99 -29.37
C LEU A 59 11.33 53.67 -27.92
N ILE A 60 11.76 54.67 -27.15
CA ILE A 60 12.09 54.48 -25.72
C ILE A 60 10.84 54.09 -24.92
N ALA A 61 9.69 54.75 -25.16
CA ALA A 61 8.43 54.40 -24.51
C ALA A 61 7.99 52.97 -24.82
N LEU A 62 8.10 52.54 -26.09
CA LEU A 62 7.79 51.17 -26.50
C LEU A 62 8.74 50.13 -25.87
N LYS A 63 10.03 50.45 -25.69
CA LYS A 63 10.98 49.57 -24.99
C LYS A 63 10.61 49.40 -23.52
N LYS A 64 10.23 50.49 -22.84
CA LYS A 64 9.76 50.43 -21.45
C LYS A 64 8.49 49.58 -21.33
N LYS A 65 7.54 49.77 -22.25
CA LYS A 65 6.29 49.00 -22.31
C LYS A 65 6.60 47.51 -22.41
N LYS A 66 7.49 47.13 -23.33
CA LYS A 66 7.89 45.73 -23.51
C LYS A 66 8.55 45.14 -22.26
N ALA A 67 9.38 45.90 -21.56
CA ALA A 67 9.99 45.45 -20.31
C ALA A 67 8.95 45.22 -19.20
N GLN A 68 7.93 46.08 -19.11
CA GLN A 68 6.83 45.92 -18.16
C GLN A 68 5.92 44.75 -18.53
N GLU A 69 5.64 44.52 -19.82
CA GLU A 69 4.91 43.33 -20.28
C GLU A 69 5.65 42.04 -19.94
N GLU A 70 6.99 42.04 -19.99
CA GLU A 70 7.78 40.88 -19.57
C GLU A 70 7.74 40.67 -18.06
N LEU A 71 7.81 41.76 -17.28
CA LEU A 71 7.63 41.70 -15.84
C LEU A 71 6.21 41.23 -15.47
N LEU A 72 5.18 41.59 -16.25
CA LEU A 72 3.81 41.13 -16.05
C LEU A 72 3.73 39.59 -16.14
N LYS A 73 4.34 39.00 -17.18
CA LYS A 73 4.39 37.54 -17.34
C LYS A 73 5.14 36.85 -16.19
N GLN A 74 6.20 37.47 -15.69
CA GLN A 74 6.91 36.95 -14.51
C GLN A 74 6.01 36.97 -13.28
N VAL A 75 5.25 38.06 -13.07
CA VAL A 75 4.27 38.15 -11.98
C VAL A 75 3.17 37.11 -12.12
N ASP A 76 2.65 36.87 -13.32
CA ASP A 76 1.68 35.80 -13.59
C ASP A 76 2.25 34.42 -13.25
N THR A 77 3.52 34.18 -13.59
CA THR A 77 4.23 32.94 -13.24
C THR A 77 4.38 32.80 -11.72
N TRP A 78 4.73 33.88 -11.01
CA TRP A 78 4.79 33.88 -9.55
C TRP A 78 3.42 33.65 -8.92
N GLN A 79 2.34 34.23 -9.46
CA GLN A 79 0.98 33.97 -9.00
C GLN A 79 0.61 32.49 -9.14
N MET A 80 0.83 31.90 -10.32
CA MET A 80 0.58 30.49 -10.57
C MET A 80 1.36 29.59 -9.60
N ASN A 81 2.63 29.92 -9.34
CA ASN A 81 3.45 29.19 -8.36
C ASN A 81 2.86 29.27 -6.94
N VAL A 82 2.37 30.44 -6.51
CA VAL A 82 1.73 30.57 -5.18
C VAL A 82 0.42 29.78 -5.11
N GLU A 83 -0.37 29.75 -6.19
CA GLU A 83 -1.59 28.96 -6.24
C GLU A 83 -1.31 27.46 -6.22
N GLN A 84 -0.28 27.00 -6.95
CA GLN A 84 0.17 25.61 -6.91
C GLN A 84 0.60 25.21 -5.50
N GLN A 85 1.41 26.04 -4.82
CA GLN A 85 1.83 25.76 -3.44
C GLN A 85 0.66 25.68 -2.46
N LEU A 86 -0.38 26.51 -2.63
CA LEU A 86 -1.60 26.41 -1.82
C LEU A 86 -2.33 25.09 -2.07
N ALA A 87 -2.48 24.68 -3.34
CA ALA A 87 -3.10 23.41 -3.69
C ALA A 87 -2.30 22.20 -3.15
N ASP A 88 -0.97 22.26 -3.22
CA ASP A 88 -0.08 21.23 -2.69
C ASP A 88 -0.20 21.10 -1.16
N ILE A 89 -0.31 22.22 -0.44
CA ILE A 89 -0.54 22.22 1.01
C ILE A 89 -1.91 21.60 1.34
N GLU A 90 -2.95 21.92 0.57
CA GLU A 90 -4.28 21.32 0.76
C GLU A 90 -4.26 19.81 0.50
N LEU A 91 -3.57 19.37 -0.54
CA LEU A 91 -3.36 17.95 -0.84
C LEU A 91 -2.59 17.26 0.30
N ALA A 92 -1.48 17.84 0.76
CA ALA A 92 -0.70 17.32 1.87
C ALA A 92 -1.51 17.24 3.17
N SER A 93 -2.39 18.21 3.43
CA SER A 93 -3.30 18.18 4.59
C SER A 93 -4.29 17.01 4.50
N LYS A 94 -4.82 16.70 3.31
CA LYS A 94 -5.69 15.53 3.10
C LYS A 94 -4.91 14.22 3.23
N GLN A 95 -3.70 14.15 2.66
CA GLN A 95 -2.82 13.00 2.79
C GLN A 95 -2.46 12.72 4.26
N LYS A 96 -2.23 13.77 5.06
CA LYS A 96 -2.02 13.63 6.50
C LYS A 96 -3.21 12.97 7.19
N ALA A 97 -4.45 13.37 6.87
CA ALA A 97 -5.65 12.76 7.44
C ALA A 97 -5.78 11.27 7.07
N VAL A 98 -5.46 10.91 5.82
CA VAL A 98 -5.41 9.50 5.38
C VAL A 98 -4.31 8.73 6.12
N PHE A 99 -3.14 9.34 6.31
CA PHE A 99 -2.06 8.71 7.07
C PHE A 99 -2.44 8.49 8.53
N GLU A 100 -3.13 9.44 9.16
CA GLU A 100 -3.63 9.31 10.53
C GLU A 100 -4.66 8.16 10.65
N SER A 101 -5.55 8.00 9.66
CA SER A 101 -6.51 6.87 9.65
C SER A 101 -5.82 5.52 9.44
N LEU A 102 -4.83 5.43 8.55
CA LEU A 102 -4.00 4.23 8.38
C LEU A 102 -3.24 3.89 9.67
N LYS A 103 -2.70 4.90 10.36
CA LYS A 103 -2.02 4.70 11.64
C LYS A 103 -2.97 4.17 12.71
N ALA A 104 -4.20 4.69 12.78
CA ALA A 104 -5.22 4.19 13.69
C ALA A 104 -5.62 2.74 13.35
N GLY A 105 -5.82 2.42 12.07
CA GLY A 105 -6.09 1.04 11.62
C GLY A 105 -4.97 0.07 11.97
N ASN A 106 -3.71 0.45 11.77
CA ASN A 106 -2.56 -0.37 12.17
C ASN A 106 -2.48 -0.55 13.69
N ALA A 107 -2.81 0.48 14.47
CA ALA A 107 -2.88 0.35 15.93
C ALA A 107 -4.00 -0.63 16.37
N ALA A 108 -5.16 -0.58 15.73
CA ALA A 108 -6.26 -1.52 15.98
C ALA A 108 -5.86 -2.97 15.63
N LEU A 109 -5.23 -3.18 14.46
CA LEU A 109 -4.69 -4.49 14.08
C LEU A 109 -3.69 -5.03 15.10
N LYS A 110 -2.80 -4.17 15.62
CA LYS A 110 -1.86 -4.57 16.68
C LYS A 110 -2.57 -4.93 17.98
N SER A 111 -3.65 -4.23 18.36
CA SER A 111 -4.45 -4.60 19.54
C SER A 111 -5.06 -5.98 19.37
N ILE A 112 -5.73 -6.22 18.23
CA ILE A 112 -6.35 -7.52 17.92
C ILE A 112 -5.30 -8.63 17.94
N GLN A 113 -4.14 -8.41 17.32
CA GLN A 113 -3.07 -9.40 17.31
C GLN A 113 -2.51 -9.69 18.71
N ASN A 114 -2.41 -8.68 19.57
CA ASN A 114 -1.96 -8.86 20.95
C ASN A 114 -2.97 -9.63 21.80
N GLU A 115 -4.27 -9.37 21.61
CA GLU A 115 -5.36 -10.09 22.27
C GLU A 115 -5.37 -11.58 21.88
N ILE A 116 -5.19 -11.89 20.59
CA ILE A 116 -5.10 -13.28 20.09
C ILE A 116 -3.83 -13.98 20.62
N ASN A 117 -2.69 -13.29 20.71
CA ASN A 117 -1.41 -13.95 21.00
C ASN A 117 -1.18 -14.33 22.47
N ILE A 118 -1.84 -13.71 23.45
CA ILE A 118 -1.53 -13.94 24.87
C ILE A 118 -2.43 -15.01 25.46
N ASP A 119 -3.74 -14.92 25.24
CA ASP A 119 -4.70 -15.81 25.88
C ASP A 119 -4.85 -17.14 25.12
N ASP A 120 -4.83 -17.12 23.78
CA ASP A 120 -5.01 -18.35 22.98
C ASP A 120 -3.74 -19.21 22.96
N VAL A 121 -2.55 -18.62 23.03
CA VAL A 121 -1.28 -19.37 23.06
C VAL A 121 -1.07 -20.05 24.42
N GLN A 122 -1.35 -19.34 25.53
CA GLN A 122 -1.23 -19.92 26.87
C GLN A 122 -2.21 -21.09 27.05
N LYS A 123 -3.46 -20.91 26.62
CA LYS A 123 -4.48 -21.96 26.67
C LYS A 123 -4.13 -23.16 25.79
N LEU A 124 -3.64 -22.94 24.56
CA LEU A 124 -3.20 -24.03 23.69
C LEU A 124 -2.01 -24.80 24.30
N MET A 125 -1.06 -24.12 24.95
CA MET A 125 0.07 -24.77 25.62
C MET A 125 -0.37 -25.61 26.81
N ASP A 126 -1.29 -25.09 27.63
CA ASP A 126 -1.85 -25.79 28.77
C ASP A 126 -2.69 -27.01 28.31
N ASP A 127 -3.57 -26.83 27.31
CA ASP A 127 -4.38 -27.91 26.71
C ASP A 127 -3.49 -29.01 26.09
N THR A 128 -2.36 -28.65 25.47
CA THR A 128 -1.41 -29.62 24.89
C THR A 128 -0.62 -30.37 25.97
N ALA A 129 -0.23 -29.68 27.05
CA ALA A 129 0.46 -30.30 28.17
C ALA A 129 -0.46 -31.26 28.94
N GLU A 130 -1.72 -30.89 29.12
CA GLU A 130 -2.75 -31.74 29.73
C GLU A 130 -3.08 -32.95 28.85
N ALA A 131 -3.24 -32.76 27.54
CA ALA A 131 -3.43 -33.88 26.60
C ALA A 131 -2.26 -34.87 26.62
N LYS A 132 -1.03 -34.37 26.72
CA LYS A 132 0.17 -35.21 26.85
C LYS A 132 0.20 -35.96 28.18
N ALA A 133 -0.10 -35.28 29.29
CA ALA A 133 -0.15 -35.90 30.61
C ALA A 133 -1.24 -36.99 30.68
N TYR A 134 -2.42 -36.73 30.10
CA TYR A 134 -3.50 -37.71 29.99
C TYR A 134 -3.09 -38.93 29.16
N GLN A 135 -2.38 -38.72 28.05
CA GLN A 135 -1.85 -39.83 27.24
C GLN A 135 -0.80 -40.63 28.01
N ASP A 136 0.09 -39.97 28.74
CA ASP A 136 1.11 -40.63 29.56
C ASP A 136 0.47 -41.40 30.73
N GLU A 137 -0.61 -40.89 31.33
CA GLU A 137 -1.39 -41.58 32.37
C GLU A 137 -2.14 -42.78 31.80
N ILE A 138 -2.77 -42.67 30.63
CA ILE A 138 -3.36 -43.82 29.93
C ILE A 138 -2.29 -44.88 29.67
N ASN A 139 -1.12 -44.48 29.17
CA ASN A 139 -0.04 -45.41 28.89
C ASN A 139 0.50 -46.07 30.17
N ALA A 140 0.57 -45.33 31.29
CA ALA A 140 0.99 -45.86 32.58
C ALA A 140 -0.03 -46.85 33.15
N VAL A 141 -1.33 -46.53 33.10
CA VAL A 141 -2.41 -47.42 33.56
C VAL A 141 -2.50 -48.66 32.69
N LEU A 142 -2.38 -48.53 31.37
CA LEU A 142 -2.33 -49.68 30.45
C LEU A 142 -1.06 -50.52 30.66
N GLY A 143 0.10 -49.88 30.90
CA GLY A 143 1.37 -50.55 31.15
C GLY A 143 1.49 -51.21 32.52
N GLU A 144 0.77 -50.71 33.54
CA GLU A 144 0.77 -51.28 34.89
C GLU A 144 -0.25 -52.44 35.05
N GLN A 145 -1.18 -52.59 34.11
CA GLN A 145 -2.21 -53.65 34.12
C GLN A 145 -1.88 -54.90 33.30
N LEU A 146 -0.79 -54.91 32.52
CA LEU A 146 -0.38 -56.10 31.79
C LEU A 146 0.54 -56.96 32.68
N SER A 147 0.20 -58.23 32.88
CA SER A 147 1.14 -59.17 33.50
C SER A 147 2.22 -59.56 32.48
N ALA A 148 3.39 -60.01 32.92
CA ALA A 148 4.47 -60.40 32.00
C ALA A 148 4.05 -61.51 31.00
N GLU A 149 3.06 -62.34 31.37
CA GLU A 149 2.47 -63.35 30.46
C GLU A 149 1.54 -62.71 29.42
N ASP A 150 0.81 -61.64 29.77
CA ASP A 150 -0.05 -60.90 28.83
C ASP A 150 0.78 -60.03 27.87
N GLU A 151 1.89 -59.46 28.33
CA GLU A 151 2.84 -58.73 27.47
C GLU A 151 3.46 -59.64 26.40
N GLU A 152 3.83 -60.87 26.76
CA GLU A 152 4.39 -61.84 25.82
C GLU A 152 3.32 -62.34 24.82
N ALA A 153 2.07 -62.51 25.26
CA ALA A 153 0.95 -62.85 24.37
C ALA A 153 0.62 -61.72 23.39
N VAL A 154 0.60 -60.46 23.84
CA VAL A 154 0.37 -59.28 23.00
C VAL A 154 1.53 -59.07 22.02
N MET A 155 2.78 -59.26 22.45
CA MET A 155 3.95 -59.22 21.56
C MET A 155 3.88 -60.31 20.49
N ALA A 156 3.50 -61.54 20.84
CA ALA A 156 3.33 -62.62 19.86
C ALA A 156 2.19 -62.34 18.87
N GLU A 157 1.08 -61.73 19.32
CA GLU A 157 -0.01 -61.31 18.43
C GLU A 157 0.42 -60.15 17.51
N PHE A 158 1.20 -59.20 18.02
CA PHE A 158 1.77 -58.11 17.24
C PHE A 158 2.76 -58.61 16.18
N GLU A 159 3.67 -59.51 16.54
CA GLU A 159 4.61 -60.15 15.59
C GLU A 159 3.86 -60.95 14.52
N ASN A 160 2.75 -61.61 14.87
CA ASN A 160 1.89 -62.31 13.92
C ASN A 160 1.15 -61.33 12.98
N LEU A 161 0.70 -60.17 13.46
CA LEU A 161 0.13 -59.10 12.64
C LEU A 161 1.17 -58.49 11.70
N GLU A 162 2.39 -58.24 12.18
CA GLU A 162 3.50 -57.78 11.33
C GLU A 162 3.84 -58.83 10.27
N ALA A 163 3.85 -60.12 10.61
CA ALA A 163 4.06 -61.20 9.66
C ALA A 163 2.93 -61.29 8.62
N GLN A 164 1.67 -61.11 9.02
CA GLN A 164 0.52 -61.10 8.11
C GLN A 164 0.57 -59.92 7.14
N LEU A 165 0.87 -58.71 7.63
CA LEU A 165 1.05 -57.52 6.79
C LEU A 165 2.28 -57.65 5.88
N ALA A 166 3.36 -58.27 6.36
CA ALA A 166 4.54 -58.56 5.55
C ALA A 166 4.24 -59.58 4.42
N VAL A 167 3.43 -60.62 4.69
CA VAL A 167 2.98 -61.60 3.67
C VAL A 167 2.05 -60.96 2.64
N GLU A 168 1.16 -60.05 3.06
CA GLU A 168 0.29 -59.29 2.14
C GLU A 168 1.08 -58.31 1.26
N SER A 169 2.29 -57.92 1.68
CA SER A 169 3.21 -57.06 0.92
C SER A 169 4.21 -57.79 0.01
N LEU A 170 4.16 -59.13 -0.08
CA LEU A 170 4.97 -59.88 -1.06
C LEU A 170 4.25 -59.88 -2.42
N PRO A 171 4.85 -59.30 -3.49
CA PRO A 171 4.23 -59.28 -4.80
C PRO A 171 4.26 -60.68 -5.43
N ASP A 172 3.08 -61.28 -5.59
CA ASP A 172 2.92 -62.52 -6.34
C ASP A 172 3.07 -62.23 -7.84
N ALA A 173 3.94 -62.97 -8.52
CA ALA A 173 4.21 -62.87 -9.95
C ALA A 173 4.36 -64.29 -10.54
N PRO A 174 4.26 -64.47 -11.87
CA PRO A 174 3.14 -64.18 -12.77
C PRO A 174 2.83 -65.39 -13.70
N VAL A 175 1.60 -65.62 -14.19
CA VAL A 175 1.32 -66.41 -15.43
C VAL A 175 -0.03 -65.99 -16.05
N THR A 176 -0.07 -65.24 -17.16
CA THR A 176 -0.40 -65.68 -18.56
C THR A 176 -1.76 -66.41 -18.68
N GLU A 177 -2.79 -65.95 -19.41
CA GLU A 177 -2.91 -66.02 -20.88
C GLU A 177 -4.19 -65.33 -21.46
N VAL A 178 -4.01 -64.59 -22.57
CA VAL A 178 -4.89 -64.29 -23.75
C VAL A 178 -6.38 -63.82 -23.65
N ARG A 179 -6.62 -62.50 -23.91
CA ARG A 179 -7.17 -61.80 -25.13
C ARG A 179 -8.32 -62.46 -25.96
N PRO A 180 -9.18 -61.80 -26.82
CA PRO A 180 -9.33 -60.38 -27.29
C PRO A 180 -10.76 -59.74 -27.43
N GLU A 181 -10.78 -58.39 -27.56
CA GLU A 181 -11.47 -57.47 -28.52
C GLU A 181 -13.01 -57.63 -28.80
N GLU A 182 -13.88 -56.63 -29.02
CA GLU A 182 -13.81 -55.37 -29.78
C GLU A 182 -15.22 -54.70 -29.79
N LYS A 183 -15.32 -53.35 -29.88
CA LYS A 183 -16.17 -52.55 -30.83
C LYS A 183 -16.80 -51.24 -30.30
N MET A 184 -16.46 -50.19 -31.07
CA MET A 184 -16.99 -48.83 -31.10
C MET A 184 -18.39 -48.75 -31.75
N LYS A 185 -19.17 -47.70 -31.42
CA LYS A 185 -19.94 -46.85 -32.38
C LYS A 185 -20.69 -45.71 -31.66
N ALA A 186 -20.50 -44.48 -32.15
CA ALA A 186 -21.43 -43.33 -32.01
C ALA A 186 -22.37 -43.29 -33.26
N PRO A 187 -23.26 -42.29 -33.54
CA PRO A 187 -23.76 -41.10 -32.79
C PRO A 187 -25.31 -40.88 -32.89
N ALA A 188 -25.86 -39.76 -32.36
CA ALA A 188 -26.85 -38.83 -33.01
C ALA A 188 -27.88 -38.13 -32.07
N ASP A 189 -27.90 -36.79 -32.19
CA ASP A 189 -29.00 -35.77 -32.14
C ASP A 189 -29.98 -35.60 -30.95
N THR A 190 -29.98 -34.41 -30.31
CA THR A 190 -31.02 -33.34 -30.42
C THR A 190 -31.05 -32.39 -29.20
N GLU A 191 -31.09 -31.09 -29.51
CA GLU A 191 -31.43 -29.85 -28.77
C GLU A 191 -32.11 -29.93 -27.37
N ALA A 192 -31.61 -29.13 -26.40
CA ALA A 192 -32.29 -27.92 -25.84
C ALA A 192 -31.73 -27.46 -24.47
N ALA A 193 -31.45 -26.15 -24.38
CA ALA A 193 -31.52 -25.25 -23.21
C ALA A 193 -30.71 -25.54 -21.91
N SER A 194 -29.72 -24.70 -21.61
CA SER A 194 -29.86 -23.57 -20.66
C SER A 194 -28.53 -22.83 -20.48
N GLU A 195 -28.63 -21.52 -20.27
CA GLU A 195 -27.58 -20.53 -20.10
C GLU A 195 -26.70 -20.80 -18.87
N ASP A 196 -25.38 -20.64 -18.99
CA ASP A 196 -24.50 -20.20 -17.91
C ASP A 196 -23.32 -19.41 -18.52
N ILE A 197 -23.18 -18.17 -18.05
CA ILE A 197 -22.26 -17.16 -18.55
C ILE A 197 -21.01 -17.22 -17.67
N ASP A 198 -19.98 -17.94 -18.13
CA ASP A 198 -18.63 -17.83 -17.56
C ASP A 198 -17.92 -16.62 -18.18
N GLU A 199 -18.15 -15.43 -17.61
CA GLU A 199 -17.32 -14.27 -17.91
C GLU A 199 -16.12 -14.25 -16.94
N VAL A 200 -14.99 -14.71 -17.48
CA VAL A 200 -13.65 -14.70 -16.91
C VAL A 200 -13.29 -13.27 -16.46
N ILE A 201 -13.17 -13.04 -15.15
CA ILE A 201 -12.52 -11.84 -14.61
C ILE A 201 -11.01 -12.11 -14.57
N GLU A 202 -10.29 -11.66 -15.61
CA GLU A 202 -8.82 -11.58 -15.56
C GLU A 202 -8.41 -10.42 -14.64
N LEU A 203 -7.82 -10.75 -13.49
CA LEU A 203 -7.15 -9.78 -12.63
C LEU A 203 -5.81 -9.36 -13.25
N PRO A 204 -5.45 -8.06 -13.27
CA PRO A 204 -4.20 -7.61 -13.87
C PRO A 204 -2.98 -8.10 -13.08
N ASP A 205 -1.95 -8.49 -13.83
CA ASP A 205 -0.72 -9.12 -13.35
C ASP A 205 0.08 -8.21 -12.40
N VAL A 206 0.49 -8.75 -11.24
CA VAL A 206 1.22 -8.02 -10.21
C VAL A 206 2.72 -8.06 -10.56
N PRO A 207 3.41 -6.90 -10.71
CA PRO A 207 4.82 -6.89 -11.08
C PRO A 207 5.70 -7.63 -10.06
N THR A 208 6.22 -8.80 -10.44
CA THR A 208 7.04 -9.69 -9.60
C THR A 208 8.53 -9.30 -9.56
N LYS A 209 8.87 -8.02 -9.73
CA LYS A 209 10.26 -7.57 -9.69
C LYS A 209 10.61 -7.01 -8.32
N VAL A 210 11.33 -7.83 -7.53
CA VAL A 210 11.95 -7.42 -6.26
C VAL A 210 12.83 -6.18 -6.51
N PRO A 211 12.67 -5.09 -5.74
CA PRO A 211 13.57 -3.94 -5.86
C PRO A 211 14.95 -4.31 -5.32
N GLU A 212 15.97 -4.29 -6.20
CA GLU A 212 17.37 -4.35 -5.78
C GLU A 212 17.67 -3.16 -4.86
N ARG A 213 18.13 -3.47 -3.65
CA ARG A 213 18.56 -2.50 -2.65
C ARG A 213 19.87 -1.87 -3.13
N PRO A 214 19.99 -0.53 -3.23
CA PRO A 214 21.27 0.09 -3.56
C PRO A 214 22.26 -0.17 -2.41
N GLU A 215 23.43 -0.72 -2.75
CA GLU A 215 24.56 -0.88 -1.84
C GLU A 215 24.98 0.48 -1.26
N ALA A 216 25.15 0.53 0.05
CA ALA A 216 25.61 1.72 0.75
C ALA A 216 27.11 1.95 0.46
N PRO A 217 27.57 3.19 0.26
CA PRO A 217 29.00 3.46 0.08
C PRO A 217 29.75 3.20 1.39
N GLU A 218 30.84 2.43 1.31
CA GLU A 218 31.78 2.20 2.39
C GLU A 218 32.33 3.52 2.93
N LYS A 219 32.21 3.72 4.25
CA LYS A 219 32.84 4.83 4.95
C LYS A 219 34.34 4.55 5.05
N THR A 220 35.12 5.26 4.24
CA THR A 220 36.56 5.43 4.45
C THR A 220 36.79 6.06 5.83
N LYS A 221 37.53 5.34 6.68
CA LYS A 221 38.05 5.86 7.95
C LYS A 221 39.13 6.91 7.64
N GLU A 222 38.80 8.19 7.77
CA GLU A 222 39.83 9.21 7.99
C GLU A 222 40.37 9.06 9.40
N VAL A 223 41.61 8.61 9.47
CA VAL A 223 42.42 8.55 10.69
C VAL A 223 42.81 9.98 11.05
N LEU A 224 42.22 10.50 12.13
CA LEU A 224 42.72 11.65 12.87
C LEU A 224 44.20 11.42 13.22
N LYS A 225 45.10 12.18 12.61
CA LYS A 225 46.45 12.37 13.14
C LYS A 225 46.40 13.45 14.22
N PHE A 226 46.97 13.10 15.36
CA PHE A 226 47.32 13.97 16.48
C PHE A 226 48.20 15.15 16.06
#